data_AF-A0A4Q5QH07-F1
#
_entry.id   AF-A0A4Q5QH07-F1
#
_cell.length_a   1.000
_cell.length_b   1.000
_cell.length_c   1.000
_cell.angle_alpha   90.00
_cell.angle_beta   90.00
_cell.angle_gamma   90.00
#
_symmetry.space_group_name_H-M   'P 1'
#
loop_
_entity.id
_entity.type
_entity.pdbx_description
1 polymer ?
#
loop_
_entity_poly.entity_id
_entity_poly.type
_entity_poly.pdbx_seq_one_letter_code
_entity_poly.pdbx_strand_id
1 'polypeptide(L)'
;MKYETVNNHLFYTNRELFCSKLKTKSLVVINSNDEFPRSGDQNHLFKQNADLFYLTGIDQEQSILLLFPDCPNPLYKEVLFLRQTNEHIAVWEGHKYTREEAAKTSGIQSIFWLQEYDAILASIIFYAENIYLNTNENDRYQHEVPYRDVRFIQQFKEKYPLHQYFRAAPIFRDLRVIKSQAEVKL
;
A
#
# COMPACT_ATOMS: atom_id res chain seq x y z
N MET A 1 19.20 1.44 -6.26
CA MET A 1 19.86 0.68 -5.17
C MET A 1 18.84 -0.34 -4.71
N LYS A 2 19.09 -1.63 -4.91
CA LYS A 2 18.26 -2.67 -4.30
C LYS A 2 18.63 -2.68 -2.82
N TYR A 3 17.67 -2.40 -1.93
CA TYR A 3 17.90 -2.45 -0.48
C TYR A 3 18.48 -3.82 -0.10
N GLU A 4 19.23 -3.90 1.00
CA GLU A 4 19.50 -5.20 1.61
C GLU A 4 18.17 -5.91 1.86
N THR A 5 18.15 -7.23 1.69
CA THR A 5 16.90 -7.99 1.84
C THR A 5 16.46 -7.92 3.29
N VAL A 6 15.43 -7.13 3.55
CA VAL A 6 14.83 -7.00 4.88
C VAL A 6 14.03 -8.26 5.19
N ASN A 7 14.18 -8.78 6.41
CA ASN A 7 13.41 -9.94 6.85
C ASN A 7 11.90 -9.61 6.84
N ASN A 8 11.11 -10.40 6.13
CA ASN A 8 9.67 -10.18 5.95
C ASN A 8 8.88 -10.22 7.27
N HIS A 9 9.42 -10.83 8.32
CA HIS A 9 8.84 -10.83 9.66
C HIS A 9 8.66 -9.41 10.20
N LEU A 10 9.55 -8.46 9.84
CA LEU A 10 9.37 -7.06 10.21
C LEU A 10 8.06 -6.51 9.66
N PHE A 11 7.80 -6.73 8.37
CA PHE A 11 6.59 -6.23 7.71
C PHE A 11 5.33 -6.91 8.23
N TYR A 12 5.39 -8.22 8.52
CA TYR A 12 4.31 -8.94 9.18
C TYR A 12 3.96 -8.32 10.54
N THR A 13 4.96 -8.14 11.42
CA THR A 13 4.74 -7.52 12.74
C THR A 13 4.20 -6.10 12.62
N ASN A 14 4.69 -5.32 11.65
CA ASN A 14 4.17 -3.97 11.41
C ASN A 14 2.70 -3.97 11.01
N ARG A 15 2.26 -4.94 10.18
CA ARG A 15 0.84 -5.10 9.82
C ARG A 15 0.00 -5.52 11.01
N GLU A 16 0.46 -6.46 11.84
CA GLU A 16 -0.27 -6.84 13.06
C GLU A 16 -0.47 -5.66 14.01
N LEU A 17 0.61 -4.91 14.28
CA LEU A 17 0.55 -3.71 15.13
C LEU A 17 -0.39 -2.65 14.54
N PHE A 18 -0.32 -2.41 13.24
CA PHE A 18 -1.22 -1.49 12.55
C PHE A 18 -2.68 -1.92 12.65
N CYS A 19 -2.98 -3.18 12.33
CA CYS A 19 -4.31 -3.75 12.39
C CYS A 19 -4.90 -3.74 13.81
N SER A 20 -4.06 -3.89 14.86
CA SER A 20 -4.50 -3.82 16.27
C SER A 20 -5.05 -2.44 16.68
N LYS A 21 -4.75 -1.38 15.92
CA LYS A 21 -5.20 -0.01 16.17
C LYS A 21 -6.45 0.37 15.38
N LEU A 22 -6.95 -0.53 14.53
CA LEU A 22 -8.15 -0.29 13.73
C LEU A 22 -9.40 -0.48 14.58
N LYS A 23 -10.47 0.19 14.18
CA LYS A 23 -11.82 -0.18 14.62
C LYS A 23 -12.18 -1.56 14.06
N THR A 24 -13.13 -2.24 14.69
CA THR A 24 -13.70 -3.45 14.11
C THR A 24 -14.33 -3.16 12.74
N LYS A 25 -14.35 -4.18 11.88
CA LYS A 25 -14.88 -4.13 10.51
C LYS A 25 -14.31 -2.98 9.67
N SER A 26 -12.99 -2.78 9.78
CA SER A 26 -12.28 -1.74 9.02
C SER A 26 -11.56 -2.32 7.81
N LEU A 27 -11.74 -1.66 6.67
CA LEU A 27 -10.92 -1.83 5.47
C LEU A 27 -9.88 -0.71 5.41
N VAL A 28 -8.63 -1.05 5.10
CA VAL A 28 -7.55 -0.09 4.88
C VAL A 28 -7.13 -0.19 3.43
N VAL A 29 -6.93 0.94 2.76
CA VAL A 29 -6.40 0.99 1.40
C VAL A 29 -5.20 1.93 1.33
N ILE A 30 -4.02 1.38 1.05
CA ILE A 30 -2.77 2.13 0.91
C ILE A 30 -2.25 1.99 -0.52
N ASN A 31 -1.91 3.11 -1.15
CA ASN A 31 -1.37 3.13 -2.51
C ASN A 31 0.14 3.30 -2.52
N SER A 32 0.78 2.82 -3.59
CA SER A 32 2.13 3.25 -3.97
C SER A 32 2.10 4.70 -4.42
N ASN A 33 3.26 5.36 -4.48
CA ASN A 33 3.35 6.67 -5.14
C ASN A 33 3.18 6.56 -6.66
N ASP A 34 2.93 7.70 -7.31
CA ASP A 34 2.97 7.83 -8.76
C ASP A 34 4.42 7.84 -9.27
N GLU A 35 4.60 7.46 -10.53
CA GLU A 35 5.77 7.85 -11.31
C GLU A 35 5.59 9.30 -11.77
N PHE A 36 6.59 10.15 -11.51
CA PHE A 36 6.52 11.57 -11.87
C PHE A 36 7.28 11.85 -13.17
N PRO A 37 6.64 12.44 -14.18
CA PRO A 37 7.33 12.83 -15.41
C PRO A 37 8.32 13.96 -15.12
N ARG A 38 9.47 13.92 -15.80
CA ARG A 38 10.54 14.94 -15.72
C ARG A 38 10.60 15.79 -16.98
N SER A 39 10.72 15.16 -18.16
CA SER A 39 10.79 15.85 -19.46
C SER A 39 10.55 14.86 -20.59
N GLY A 40 9.62 15.16 -21.51
CA GLY A 40 9.25 14.24 -22.58
C GLY A 40 8.71 12.91 -22.02
N ASP A 41 9.33 11.80 -22.39
CA ASP A 41 9.07 10.44 -21.93
C ASP A 41 9.89 10.04 -20.69
N GLN A 42 10.74 10.93 -20.15
CA GLN A 42 11.54 10.64 -18.97
C GLN A 42 10.76 10.83 -17.68
N ASN A 43 10.97 9.90 -16.73
CA ASN A 43 10.47 10.02 -15.36
C ASN A 43 11.58 10.43 -14.38
N HIS A 44 11.19 11.07 -13.28
CA HIS A 44 12.02 11.14 -12.08
C HIS A 44 12.26 9.75 -11.50
N LEU A 45 13.31 9.61 -10.70
CA LEU A 45 13.55 8.37 -9.97
C LEU A 45 12.34 8.07 -9.06
N PHE A 46 11.76 6.89 -9.24
CA PHE A 46 10.63 6.46 -8.42
C PHE A 46 11.02 6.41 -6.94
N LYS A 47 10.15 6.93 -6.09
CA LYS A 47 10.26 6.83 -4.65
C LYS A 47 8.95 6.34 -4.07
N GLN A 48 8.99 5.17 -3.44
CA GLN A 48 7.80 4.54 -2.88
C GLN A 48 7.16 5.35 -1.74
N ASN A 49 5.84 5.16 -1.58
CA ASN A 49 5.10 5.59 -0.41
C ASN A 49 5.65 4.90 0.84
N ALA A 50 6.14 5.69 1.80
CA ALA A 50 6.82 5.14 2.95
C ALA A 50 5.91 4.30 3.86
N ASP A 51 4.61 4.56 3.88
CA ASP A 51 3.64 3.78 4.65
C ASP A 51 3.35 2.43 3.99
N LEU A 52 3.23 2.40 2.65
CA LEU A 52 3.13 1.14 1.91
C LEU A 52 4.39 0.29 2.12
N PHE A 53 5.57 0.90 1.99
CA PHE A 53 6.83 0.21 2.19
C PHE A 53 6.97 -0.31 3.64
N TYR A 54 6.59 0.49 4.64
CA TYR A 54 6.62 0.09 6.04
C TYR A 54 5.79 -1.17 6.34
N LEU A 55 4.66 -1.35 5.64
CA LEU A 55 3.78 -2.50 5.82
C LEU A 55 4.10 -3.71 4.92
N THR A 56 4.86 -3.53 3.83
CA THR A 56 5.00 -4.56 2.79
C THR A 56 6.43 -4.82 2.33
N GLY A 57 7.35 -3.88 2.50
CA GLY A 57 8.69 -3.94 1.90
C GLY A 57 8.71 -3.81 0.38
N ILE A 58 7.57 -3.60 -0.28
CA ILE A 58 7.48 -3.55 -1.74
C ILE A 58 7.86 -2.16 -2.25
N ASP A 59 8.94 -2.10 -3.02
CA ASP A 59 9.42 -0.92 -3.72
C ASP A 59 9.13 -1.03 -5.23
N GLN A 60 7.84 -0.95 -5.58
CA GLN A 60 7.34 -0.96 -6.96
C GLN A 60 6.19 0.03 -7.10
N GLU A 61 6.15 0.73 -8.23
CA GLU A 61 5.02 1.57 -8.61
C GLU A 61 3.73 0.75 -8.83
N GLN A 62 2.62 1.47 -8.95
CA GLN A 62 1.31 0.88 -9.29
C GLN A 62 0.96 -0.35 -8.44
N SER A 63 1.17 -0.20 -7.13
CA SER A 63 0.91 -1.22 -6.13
C SER A 63 -0.13 -0.74 -5.12
N ILE A 64 -0.99 -1.63 -4.64
CA ILE A 64 -2.03 -1.32 -3.66
C ILE A 64 -2.05 -2.39 -2.59
N LEU A 65 -2.10 -1.98 -1.31
CA LEU A 65 -2.31 -2.87 -0.18
C LEU A 65 -3.74 -2.71 0.35
N LEU A 66 -4.43 -3.83 0.51
CA LEU A 66 -5.66 -3.93 1.29
C LEU A 66 -5.40 -4.70 2.59
N LEU A 67 -5.85 -4.15 3.71
CA LEU A 67 -5.92 -4.85 4.99
C LEU A 67 -7.36 -4.81 5.50
N PHE A 68 -7.93 -5.98 5.78
CA PHE A 68 -9.26 -6.13 6.33
C PHE A 68 -9.29 -7.32 7.31
N PRO A 69 -8.81 -7.16 8.56
CA PRO A 69 -8.67 -8.25 9.52
C PRO A 69 -9.96 -9.06 9.77
N ASP A 70 -11.10 -8.36 9.75
CA ASP A 70 -12.45 -8.89 9.96
C ASP A 70 -13.14 -9.30 8.65
N CYS A 71 -12.40 -9.42 7.53
CA CYS A 71 -12.99 -9.84 6.26
C CYS A 71 -13.62 -11.24 6.41
N PRO A 72 -14.89 -11.43 5.98
CA PRO A 72 -15.53 -12.73 6.02
C PRO A 72 -14.81 -13.78 5.17
N ASN A 73 -14.16 -13.35 4.08
CA ASN A 73 -13.32 -14.21 3.26
C ASN A 73 -11.86 -14.15 3.76
N PRO A 74 -11.31 -15.24 4.32
CA PRO A 74 -9.93 -15.26 4.83
C PRO A 74 -8.89 -14.90 3.78
N LEU A 75 -9.16 -15.18 2.50
CA LEU A 75 -8.26 -14.85 1.38
C LEU A 75 -8.03 -13.35 1.25
N TYR A 76 -8.99 -12.52 1.68
CA TYR A 76 -8.98 -11.08 1.47
C TYR A 76 -8.68 -10.27 2.74
N LYS A 77 -8.13 -10.92 3.78
CA LYS A 77 -7.70 -10.22 4.99
C LYS A 77 -6.47 -9.36 4.79
N GLU A 78 -5.52 -9.83 3.99
CA GLU A 78 -4.33 -9.09 3.58
C GLU A 78 -4.14 -9.34 2.10
N VAL A 79 -4.23 -8.30 1.28
CA VAL A 79 -4.14 -8.45 -0.18
C VAL A 79 -3.20 -7.42 -0.76
N LEU A 80 -2.24 -7.88 -1.55
CA LEU A 80 -1.31 -7.01 -2.28
C LEU A 80 -1.61 -7.09 -3.78
N PHE A 81 -1.80 -5.94 -4.39
CA PHE A 81 -1.98 -5.79 -5.84
C PHE A 81 -0.72 -5.19 -6.44
N LEU A 82 -0.26 -5.78 -7.54
CA LEU A 82 0.93 -5.33 -8.25
C LEU A 82 0.64 -5.16 -9.73
N ARG A 83 1.34 -4.23 -10.38
CA ARG A 83 1.39 -4.20 -11.85
C ARG A 83 1.95 -5.51 -12.39
N GLN A 84 1.20 -6.12 -13.31
CA GLN A 84 1.66 -7.28 -14.03
C GLN A 84 2.81 -6.88 -14.96
N THR A 85 3.89 -7.65 -14.95
CA THR A 85 4.98 -7.53 -15.92
C THR A 85 5.05 -8.77 -16.81
N ASN A 86 5.73 -8.64 -17.94
CA ASN A 86 6.12 -9.77 -18.79
C ASN A 86 7.58 -9.61 -19.22
N GLU A 87 8.18 -10.67 -19.75
CA GLU A 87 9.60 -10.68 -20.14
C GLU A 87 9.94 -9.57 -21.14
N HIS A 88 9.04 -9.27 -22.07
CA HIS A 88 9.24 -8.19 -23.03
C HIS A 88 9.26 -6.80 -22.38
N ILE A 89 8.40 -6.53 -21.39
CA ILE A 89 8.34 -5.27 -20.65
C ILE A 89 9.55 -5.13 -19.72
N ALA A 90 9.97 -6.23 -19.09
CA ALA A 90 11.09 -6.24 -18.15
C ALA A 90 12.43 -5.82 -18.79
N VAL A 91 12.60 -6.03 -20.10
CA VAL A 91 13.78 -5.54 -20.84
C VAL A 91 13.87 -4.02 -20.84
N TRP A 92 12.74 -3.32 -20.88
CA TRP A 92 12.68 -1.86 -21.02
C TRP A 92 12.45 -1.14 -19.69
N GLU A 93 11.53 -1.63 -18.88
CA GLU A 93 11.13 -1.00 -17.61
C GLU A 93 11.86 -1.59 -16.39
N GLY A 94 12.76 -2.54 -16.63
CA GLY A 94 13.45 -3.29 -15.59
C GLY A 94 12.58 -4.35 -14.92
N HIS A 95 13.20 -5.07 -14.00
CA HIS A 95 12.58 -6.16 -13.28
C HIS A 95 11.48 -5.66 -12.32
N LYS A 96 10.27 -6.23 -12.45
CA LYS A 96 9.15 -6.03 -11.51
C LYS A 96 8.93 -7.33 -10.73
N TYR A 97 8.36 -7.23 -9.53
CA TYR A 97 8.11 -8.39 -8.67
C TYR A 97 7.21 -9.40 -9.37
N THR A 98 7.61 -10.68 -9.34
CA THR A 98 6.67 -11.78 -9.52
C THR A 98 5.80 -11.93 -8.26
N ARG A 99 4.72 -12.71 -8.36
CA ARG A 99 3.88 -13.02 -7.18
C ARG A 99 4.70 -13.72 -6.10
N GLU A 100 5.58 -14.65 -6.49
CA GLU A 100 6.44 -15.41 -5.58
C GLU A 100 7.45 -14.51 -4.87
N GLU A 101 8.08 -13.58 -5.60
CA GLU A 101 9.03 -12.65 -5.01
C GLU A 101 8.36 -11.66 -4.07
N ALA A 102 7.18 -11.15 -4.44
CA ALA A 102 6.41 -10.28 -3.59
C ALA A 102 5.92 -11.00 -2.33
N ALA A 103 5.53 -12.28 -2.43
CA ALA A 103 5.16 -13.10 -1.28
C ALA A 103 6.35 -13.30 -0.35
N LYS A 104 7.52 -13.61 -0.91
CA LYS A 104 8.77 -13.75 -0.15
C LYS A 104 9.17 -12.45 0.54
N THR A 105 9.03 -11.32 -0.13
CA THR A 105 9.45 -9.99 0.38
C THR A 105 8.49 -9.46 1.44
N SER A 106 7.18 -9.53 1.19
CA SER A 106 6.16 -8.94 2.06
C SER A 106 5.63 -9.88 3.15
N GLY A 107 5.74 -11.19 2.93
CA GLY A 107 5.07 -12.22 3.75
C GLY A 107 3.56 -12.34 3.49
N ILE A 108 3.01 -11.58 2.54
CA ILE A 108 1.59 -11.65 2.15
C ILE A 108 1.40 -12.81 1.18
N GLN A 109 0.40 -13.67 1.44
CA GLN A 109 0.11 -14.83 0.59
C GLN A 109 -0.84 -14.48 -0.57
N SER A 110 -1.79 -13.58 -0.32
CA SER A 110 -2.78 -13.19 -1.32
C SER A 110 -2.25 -12.06 -2.20
N ILE A 111 -1.69 -12.43 -3.35
CA ILE A 111 -1.10 -11.48 -4.31
C ILE A 111 -1.82 -11.59 -5.66
N PHE A 112 -2.35 -10.47 -6.12
CA PHE A 112 -3.11 -10.36 -7.36
C PHE A 112 -2.53 -9.27 -8.27
N TRP A 113 -2.94 -9.29 -9.53
CA TRP A 113 -2.59 -8.23 -10.46
C TRP A 113 -3.49 -7.02 -10.28
N LEU A 114 -2.98 -5.84 -10.59
CA LEU A 114 -3.70 -4.58 -10.41
C LEU A 114 -5.05 -4.53 -11.15
N GLN A 115 -5.16 -5.21 -12.29
CA GLN A 115 -6.41 -5.33 -13.06
C GLN A 115 -7.52 -6.08 -12.31
N GLU A 116 -7.19 -6.87 -11.29
CA GLU A 116 -8.14 -7.62 -10.46
C GLU A 116 -8.65 -6.78 -9.26
N TYR A 117 -8.06 -5.60 -9.02
CA TYR A 117 -8.33 -4.75 -7.86
C TYR A 117 -9.80 -4.37 -7.71
N ASP A 118 -10.41 -3.81 -8.75
CA ASP A 118 -11.79 -3.32 -8.67
C ASP A 118 -12.79 -4.45 -8.40
N ALA A 119 -12.58 -5.62 -9.00
CA ALA A 119 -13.45 -6.79 -8.81
C ALA A 119 -13.33 -7.34 -7.38
N ILE A 120 -12.10 -7.51 -6.88
CA ILE A 120 -11.88 -7.99 -5.51
C ILE A 120 -12.40 -6.98 -4.49
N LEU A 121 -12.10 -5.70 -4.65
CA LEU A 121 -12.59 -4.64 -3.76
C LEU A 121 -14.13 -4.64 -3.71
N ALA A 122 -14.80 -4.67 -4.87
CA ALA A 122 -16.26 -4.68 -4.92
C ALA A 122 -16.88 -5.88 -4.20
N SER A 123 -16.17 -7.02 -4.17
CA SER A 123 -16.64 -8.22 -3.46
C SER A 123 -16.55 -8.12 -1.94
N ILE A 124 -15.69 -7.24 -1.38
CA ILE A 124 -15.45 -7.18 0.07
C ILE A 124 -15.86 -5.85 0.72
N ILE A 125 -15.89 -4.74 -0.02
CA ILE A 125 -15.98 -3.41 0.58
C ILE A 125 -17.27 -3.17 1.37
N PHE A 126 -18.38 -3.79 0.99
CA PHE A 126 -19.66 -3.64 1.68
C PHE A 126 -19.75 -4.40 3.01
N TYR A 127 -18.79 -5.28 3.32
CA TYR A 127 -18.67 -5.87 4.65
C TYR A 127 -17.94 -4.96 5.65
N ALA A 128 -17.20 -3.95 5.16
CA ALA A 128 -16.52 -2.98 6.01
C ALA A 128 -17.49 -1.87 6.41
N GLU A 129 -17.47 -1.50 7.69
CA GLU A 129 -18.19 -0.33 8.21
C GLU A 129 -17.31 0.94 8.12
N ASN A 130 -15.99 0.75 8.31
CA ASN A 130 -15.01 1.82 8.40
C ASN A 130 -13.96 1.67 7.29
N ILE A 131 -13.51 2.78 6.71
CA ILE A 131 -12.47 2.81 5.68
C ILE A 131 -11.34 3.73 6.12
N TYR A 132 -10.13 3.20 6.20
CA TYR A 132 -8.91 3.93 6.54
C TYR A 132 -8.11 4.23 5.27
N LEU A 133 -7.85 5.51 5.04
CA LEU A 133 -7.07 6.00 3.91
C LEU A 133 -5.85 6.78 4.42
N ASN A 134 -4.77 6.76 3.63
CA ASN A 134 -3.55 7.50 3.92
C ASN A 134 -3.55 8.87 3.24
N THR A 135 -2.94 9.85 3.89
CA THR A 135 -2.58 11.16 3.36
C THR A 135 -1.29 11.62 4.03
N ASN A 136 -0.46 12.37 3.32
CA ASN A 136 0.65 13.10 3.93
C ASN A 136 0.12 14.23 4.82
N GLU A 137 0.25 14.09 6.13
CA GLU A 137 -0.15 15.07 7.16
C GLU A 137 1.05 15.80 7.79
N ASN A 138 2.14 15.98 7.04
CA ASN A 138 3.26 16.81 7.47
C ASN A 138 2.84 18.30 7.47
N ASP A 139 3.04 18.99 8.59
CA ASP A 139 2.64 20.38 8.84
C ASP A 139 3.34 21.40 7.93
N ARG A 140 4.50 21.03 7.39
CA ARG A 140 5.28 21.87 6.47
C ARG A 140 5.03 21.55 4.99
N TYR A 141 4.28 20.49 4.70
CA TYR A 141 4.01 20.08 3.33
C TYR A 141 2.77 20.79 2.79
N GLN A 142 2.97 21.58 1.74
CA GLN A 142 1.90 22.18 0.96
C GLN A 142 2.02 21.67 -0.48
N HIS A 143 0.87 21.36 -1.09
CA HIS A 143 0.82 20.88 -2.46
C HIS A 143 -0.24 21.66 -3.24
N GLU A 144 0.14 22.15 -4.42
CA GLU A 144 -0.80 22.75 -5.37
C GLU A 144 -1.33 21.69 -6.35
N VAL A 145 -0.51 20.68 -6.65
CA VAL A 145 -0.86 19.58 -7.55
C VAL A 145 -1.29 18.37 -6.71
N PRO A 146 -2.49 17.79 -6.95
CA PRO A 146 -2.95 16.64 -6.20
C PRO A 146 -2.12 15.40 -6.56
N TYR A 147 -1.47 14.81 -5.56
CA TYR A 147 -0.70 13.57 -5.69
C TYR A 147 -1.60 12.34 -5.51
N ARG A 148 -1.05 11.13 -5.71
CA ARG A 148 -1.76 9.86 -5.76
C ARG A 148 -2.85 9.70 -4.70
N ASP A 149 -2.52 9.87 -3.41
CA ASP A 149 -3.47 9.65 -2.33
C ASP A 149 -4.63 10.65 -2.34
N VAL A 150 -4.37 11.93 -2.66
CA VAL A 150 -5.42 12.96 -2.73
C VAL A 150 -6.40 12.63 -3.86
N ARG A 151 -5.89 12.29 -5.05
CA ARG A 151 -6.73 11.89 -6.19
C ARG A 151 -7.52 10.62 -5.87
N PHE A 152 -6.86 9.64 -5.24
CA PHE A 152 -7.48 8.39 -4.83
C PHE A 152 -8.61 8.61 -3.82
N ILE A 153 -8.39 9.40 -2.78
CA ILE A 153 -9.40 9.69 -1.75
C ILE A 153 -10.64 10.33 -2.36
N GLN A 154 -10.46 11.28 -3.26
CA GLN A 154 -11.58 11.94 -3.94
C GLN A 154 -12.42 10.91 -4.71
N GLN A 155 -11.77 10.12 -5.58
CA GLN A 155 -12.43 9.08 -6.38
C GLN A 155 -13.09 8.02 -5.50
N PHE A 156 -12.43 7.61 -4.42
CA PHE A 156 -12.90 6.56 -3.54
C PHE A 156 -14.13 7.00 -2.75
N LYS A 157 -14.13 8.24 -2.23
CA LYS A 157 -15.29 8.83 -1.54
C LYS A 157 -16.47 9.06 -2.47
N GLU A 158 -16.21 9.43 -3.72
CA GLU A 158 -17.26 9.55 -4.74
C GLU A 158 -17.91 8.19 -5.04
N LYS A 159 -17.09 7.13 -5.15
CA LYS A 159 -17.58 5.76 -5.42
C LYS A 159 -18.28 5.11 -4.23
N TYR A 160 -17.85 5.40 -3.00
CA TYR A 160 -18.36 4.78 -1.77
C TYR A 160 -18.76 5.81 -0.69
N PRO A 161 -19.71 6.71 -0.97
CA PRO A 161 -19.96 7.89 -0.14
C PRO A 161 -20.57 7.58 1.23
N LEU A 162 -21.15 6.39 1.42
CA LEU A 162 -21.90 6.02 2.63
C LEU A 162 -21.04 5.37 3.72
N HIS A 163 -19.79 5.01 3.41
CA HIS A 163 -18.86 4.46 4.40
C HIS A 163 -18.33 5.53 5.36
N GLN A 164 -17.92 5.12 6.56
CA GLN A 164 -17.23 6.02 7.49
C GLN A 164 -15.74 6.06 7.18
N TYR A 165 -15.20 7.26 6.97
CA TYR A 165 -13.80 7.45 6.61
C TYR A 165 -12.93 7.87 7.79
N PHE A 166 -11.80 7.19 7.97
CA PHE A 166 -10.80 7.45 9.00
C PHE A 166 -9.42 7.68 8.40
N ARG A 167 -8.57 8.35 9.17
CA ARG A 167 -7.20 8.70 8.78
C ARG A 167 -6.25 7.61 9.25
N ALA A 168 -5.45 7.06 8.34
CA ALA A 168 -4.40 6.09 8.68
C ALA A 168 -3.13 6.76 9.22
N ALA A 169 -2.87 8.02 8.84
CA ALA A 169 -1.65 8.76 9.18
C ALA A 169 -1.38 8.86 10.71
N PRO A 170 -2.37 9.08 11.60
CA PRO A 170 -2.12 9.06 13.04
C PRO A 170 -1.59 7.70 13.55
N ILE A 171 -2.11 6.58 13.03
CA ILE A 171 -1.64 5.25 13.41
C ILE A 171 -0.18 5.07 12.94
N PHE A 172 0.13 5.46 11.70
CA PHE A 172 1.49 5.42 11.20
C PHE A 172 2.45 6.30 12.00
N ARG A 173 2.02 7.48 12.42
CA ARG A 173 2.82 8.38 13.26
C ARG A 173 3.21 7.70 14.57
N ASP A 174 2.25 7.08 15.26
CA ASP A 174 2.50 6.42 16.54
C ASP A 174 3.44 5.21 16.37
N LEU A 175 3.28 4.42 15.31
CA LEU A 175 4.08 3.22 15.08
C LEU A 175 5.48 3.53 14.55
N ARG A 176 5.62 4.49 13.63
CA ARG A 176 6.89 4.74 12.93
C ARG A 176 7.85 5.64 13.72
N VAL A 177 7.39 6.32 14.77
CA VAL A 177 8.27 7.14 15.64
C VAL A 177 9.17 6.26 16.50
N ILE A 178 8.65 5.13 17.02
CA ILE A 178 9.42 4.21 17.86
C ILE A 178 9.98 3.08 16.99
N LYS A 179 11.30 3.08 16.79
CA LYS A 179 11.96 2.07 15.96
C LYS A 179 12.07 0.74 16.67
N SER A 180 11.68 -0.33 15.98
CA SER A 180 11.99 -1.68 16.40
C SER A 180 13.49 -1.94 16.34
N GLN A 181 13.98 -2.92 17.10
CA GLN A 181 15.38 -3.33 17.05
C GLN A 181 15.80 -3.82 15.65
N ALA A 182 14.87 -4.34 14.87
CA ALA A 182 15.12 -4.72 13.48
C ALA A 182 15.36 -3.48 12.60
N GLU A 183 14.53 -2.43 12.74
CA GLU A 183 14.71 -1.18 11.99
C GLU A 183 16.00 -0.43 12.36
N VAL A 184 16.43 -0.47 13.62
CA VAL A 184 17.68 0.19 14.06
C VAL A 184 18.94 -0.46 13.45
N LYS A 185 18.85 -1.74 13.06
CA LYS A 185 19.96 -2.50 12.47
C LYS A 185 20.07 -2.35 10.94
N LEU A 186 19.03 -1.79 10.29
CA LEU A 186 18.99 -1.54 8.84
C LEU A 186 19.59 -0.17 8.51
#